data_AF-A0A6B3HPG1-F1
#
_entry.id   AF-A0A6B3HPG1-F1
#
_cell.length_a   1.000
_cell.length_b   1.000
_cell.length_c   1.000
_cell.angle_alpha   90.00
_cell.angle_beta   90.00
_cell.angle_gamma   90.00
#
_symmetry.space_group_name_H-M   'P 1'
#
loop_
_entity.id
_entity.type
_entity.pdbx_description
1 polymer ?
#
loop_
_entity_poly.entity_id
_entity_poly.type
_entity_poly.pdbx_seq_one_letter_code
_entity_poly.pdbx_strand_id
1 'polypeptide(L)'
;ADDTAGLVNDLHAVNTLLQDGGFGPHLLCSLIGFRDPQAAEGRSLALVYLYKRGTFYPFAPLPGGAEKRDNQLELQVRGALGDDLRVEKDLSRWFPVWGAPGL
;
A
#
# COMPACT_ATOMS: atom_id res chain seq x y z
N ALA A 1 8.60 -7.13 -18.35
CA ALA A 1 8.31 -7.53 -16.96
C ALA A 1 9.18 -6.64 -16.10
N ASP A 2 8.58 -5.72 -15.35
CA ASP A 2 9.34 -4.81 -14.48
C ASP A 2 10.09 -5.60 -13.40
N ASP A 3 11.28 -5.12 -13.06
CA ASP A 3 12.18 -5.71 -12.07
C ASP A 3 11.64 -5.47 -10.64
N THR A 4 10.68 -6.30 -10.25
CA THR A 4 10.11 -6.32 -8.90
C THR A 4 11.17 -6.57 -7.82
N ALA A 5 12.22 -7.32 -8.12
CA ALA A 5 13.33 -7.56 -7.19
C ALA A 5 14.14 -6.28 -6.96
N GLY A 6 14.42 -5.53 -8.04
CA GLY A 6 15.02 -4.20 -7.98
C GLY A 6 14.22 -3.23 -7.12
N LEU A 7 12.89 -3.16 -7.32
CA LEU A 7 12.01 -2.29 -6.54
C LEU A 7 12.04 -2.62 -5.03
N VAL A 8 12.01 -3.91 -4.68
CA VAL A 8 12.11 -4.36 -3.28
C VAL A 8 13.45 -3.96 -2.68
N ASN A 9 14.54 -4.09 -3.44
CA ASN A 9 15.88 -3.73 -2.99
C ASN A 9 16.02 -2.22 -2.77
N ASP A 10 15.51 -1.40 -3.70
CA ASP A 10 15.51 0.06 -3.59
C ASP A 10 14.68 0.52 -2.38
N LEU A 11 13.51 -0.08 -2.18
CA LEU A 11 12.64 0.21 -1.03
C LEU A 11 13.30 -0.18 0.29
N HIS A 12 14.00 -1.32 0.33
CA HIS A 12 14.81 -1.71 1.48
C HIS A 12 15.95 -0.72 1.75
N ALA A 13 16.68 -0.29 0.72
CA ALA A 13 17.77 0.68 0.84
C ALA A 13 17.27 2.03 1.39
N VAL A 14 16.16 2.56 0.87
CA VAL A 14 15.54 3.80 1.38
C VAL A 14 15.15 3.66 2.85
N ASN A 15 14.52 2.54 3.22
CA ASN A 15 14.12 2.31 4.60
C ASN A 15 15.31 2.22 5.55
N THR A 16 16.38 1.53 5.17
CA THR A 16 17.61 1.42 5.95
C THR A 16 18.27 2.78 6.12
N LEU A 17 18.35 3.59 5.07
CA LEU A 17 18.89 4.95 5.15
C LEU A 17 18.06 5.86 6.06
N LEU A 18 16.74 5.78 6.02
CA LEU A 18 15.85 6.52 6.92
C LEU A 18 16.03 6.06 8.37
N GLN A 19 16.18 4.75 8.59
CA GLN A 19 16.44 4.19 9.91
C GLN A 19 17.79 4.65 10.46
N ASP A 20 18.86 4.60 9.66
CA ASP A 20 20.21 5.07 10.00
C ASP A 20 20.22 6.59 10.28
N GLY A 21 19.37 7.35 9.59
CA GLY A 21 19.14 8.77 9.85
C GLY A 21 18.36 9.07 11.13
N GLY A 22 18.00 8.06 11.93
CA GLY A 22 17.25 8.21 13.18
C GLY A 22 15.73 8.25 13.02
N PHE A 23 15.20 8.09 11.80
CA PHE A 23 13.75 8.09 11.53
C PHE A 23 13.10 6.72 11.67
N GLY A 24 13.85 5.69 12.06
CA GLY A 24 13.33 4.33 12.27
C GLY A 24 12.04 4.25 13.09
N PRO A 25 11.89 4.97 14.23
CA PRO A 25 10.66 4.98 15.01
C PRO A 25 9.46 5.64 14.31
N HIS A 26 9.73 6.48 13.29
CA HIS A 26 8.77 7.30 12.55
C HIS A 26 8.33 6.67 11.22
N LEU A 27 8.94 5.55 10.80
CA LEU A 27 8.48 4.81 9.62
C LEU A 27 7.15 4.11 9.92
N LEU A 28 6.08 4.60 9.29
CA LEU A 28 4.72 4.09 9.50
C LEU A 28 4.41 2.91 8.57
N CYS A 29 4.65 3.09 7.26
CA CYS A 29 4.35 2.10 6.24
C CYS A 29 5.12 2.33 4.94
N SER A 30 5.09 1.32 4.06
CA SER A 30 5.40 1.46 2.64
C SER A 30 4.17 1.14 1.80
N LEU A 31 4.04 1.78 0.64
CA LEU A 31 2.95 1.54 -0.30
C LEU A 31 3.48 1.00 -1.62
N ILE A 32 2.76 0.04 -2.18
CA ILE A 32 2.98 -0.47 -3.54
C ILE A 32 1.71 -0.15 -4.33
N GLY A 33 1.81 0.79 -5.27
CA GLY A 33 0.68 1.27 -6.08
C GLY A 33 0.49 0.45 -7.36
N PHE A 34 -0.76 0.09 -7.63
CA PHE A 34 -1.25 -0.52 -8.85
C PHE A 34 -2.21 0.47 -9.51
N ARG A 35 -2.03 0.69 -10.80
CA ARG A 35 -2.90 1.54 -11.60
C ARG A 35 -3.47 0.71 -12.74
N ASP A 36 -4.77 0.84 -12.97
CA ASP A 36 -5.38 0.28 -14.17
C ASP A 36 -5.27 1.32 -15.30
N PRO A 37 -4.40 1.10 -16.30
CA PRO A 37 -4.22 2.05 -17.40
C PRO A 37 -5.43 2.08 -18.36
N GLN A 38 -6.34 1.10 -18.30
CA GLN A 38 -7.52 1.03 -19.15
C GLN A 38 -8.82 1.44 -18.44
N ALA A 39 -8.78 1.64 -17.13
CA ALA A 39 -9.94 2.15 -16.39
C ALA A 39 -10.26 3.60 -16.82
N ALA A 40 -11.47 3.81 -17.32
CA ALA A 40 -11.96 5.12 -17.77
C ALA A 40 -11.88 6.22 -16.69
N GLU A 41 -11.86 5.85 -15.41
CA GLU A 41 -11.85 6.78 -14.27
C GLU A 41 -10.53 6.77 -13.48
N GLY A 42 -9.45 6.18 -14.00
CA GLY A 42 -8.13 6.25 -13.34
C GLY A 42 -8.06 5.49 -12.02
N ARG A 43 -8.69 4.30 -11.97
CA ARG A 43 -8.73 3.44 -10.78
C ARG A 43 -7.33 3.08 -10.29
N SER A 44 -7.09 3.24 -8.99
CA SER A 44 -5.84 2.87 -8.33
C SER A 44 -6.09 2.01 -7.09
N LEU A 45 -5.08 1.22 -6.74
CA LEU A 45 -5.05 0.34 -5.58
C LEU A 45 -3.65 0.39 -4.99
N ALA A 46 -3.53 0.44 -3.66
CA ALA A 46 -2.27 0.23 -2.96
C ALA A 46 -2.30 -1.05 -2.14
N LEU A 47 -1.17 -1.73 -2.05
CA LEU A 47 -0.86 -2.60 -0.91
C LEU A 47 0.00 -1.82 0.07
N VAL A 48 -0.49 -1.66 1.30
CA VAL A 48 0.18 -0.92 2.37
C VAL A 48 0.81 -1.88 3.35
N TYR A 49 2.14 -1.83 3.49
CA TYR A 49 2.91 -2.64 4.43
C TYR A 49 3.16 -1.89 5.74
N LEU A 50 2.70 -2.43 6.86
CA LEU A 50 2.85 -1.85 8.20
C LEU A 50 4.13 -2.38 8.88
N TYR A 51 5.16 -1.53 9.02
CA TYR A 51 6.46 -1.94 9.57
C TYR A 51 6.39 -2.58 10.96
N LYS A 52 5.61 -1.96 11.88
CA LYS A 52 5.50 -2.44 13.27
C LYS A 52 4.78 -3.78 13.41
N ARG A 53 4.05 -4.20 12.38
CA ARG A 53 3.17 -5.38 12.40
C ARG A 53 3.66 -6.49 11.48
N GLY A 54 4.40 -6.14 10.43
CA GLY A 54 4.76 -7.06 9.36
C GLY A 54 3.53 -7.56 8.60
N THR A 55 2.51 -6.71 8.44
CA THR A 55 1.24 -7.04 7.77
C THR A 55 0.92 -6.09 6.63
N PHE A 56 0.08 -6.54 5.70
CA PHE A 56 -0.39 -5.78 4.54
C PHE A 56 -1.88 -5.45 4.66
N TYR A 57 -2.32 -4.32 4.12
CA TYR A 57 -3.73 -4.12 3.80
C TYR A 57 -3.92 -3.45 2.43
N PRO A 58 -4.98 -3.83 1.69
CA PRO A 58 -5.35 -3.12 0.47
C PRO A 58 -6.00 -1.78 0.81
N PHE A 59 -5.67 -0.76 0.03
CA PHE A 59 -6.28 0.56 0.11
C PHE A 59 -6.63 1.04 -1.31
N ALA A 60 -7.90 1.35 -1.56
CA ALA A 60 -8.39 1.71 -2.89
C ALA A 60 -9.09 3.07 -2.84
N PRO A 61 -8.39 4.19 -3.13
CA PRO A 61 -9.03 5.49 -3.17
C PRO A 61 -9.98 5.59 -4.37
N LEU A 62 -11.13 6.24 -4.17
CA LEU A 62 -12.01 6.59 -5.27
C LEU A 62 -11.47 7.83 -6.00
N PRO A 63 -11.55 7.85 -7.34
CA PRO A 63 -11.20 9.03 -8.12
C PRO A 63 -12.11 10.21 -7.78
N GLY A 64 -11.60 11.44 -7.92
CA GLY A 64 -12.38 12.66 -7.69
C GLY A 64 -12.19 13.36 -6.33
N GLY A 65 -11.15 13.00 -5.56
CA GLY A 65 -10.60 13.86 -4.49
C GLY A 65 -11.44 14.00 -3.21
N ALA A 66 -12.57 13.30 -3.08
CA ALA A 66 -13.45 13.42 -1.92
C ALA A 66 -13.02 12.59 -0.69
N GLU A 67 -11.75 12.15 -0.61
CA GLU A 67 -11.25 11.27 0.46
C GLU A 67 -12.17 10.07 0.75
N LYS A 68 -12.65 9.44 -0.33
CA LYS A 68 -13.48 8.22 -0.26
C LYS A 68 -12.69 7.02 -0.75
N ARG A 69 -13.02 5.85 -0.20
CA ARG A 69 -12.40 4.56 -0.55
C ARG A 69 -13.42 3.58 -1.10
N ASP A 70 -12.99 2.75 -2.04
CA ASP A 70 -13.71 1.62 -2.59
C ASP A 70 -13.54 0.40 -1.67
N ASN A 71 -14.30 0.37 -0.57
CA ASN A 71 -14.24 -0.72 0.41
C ASN A 71 -14.55 -2.09 -0.24
N GLN A 72 -15.35 -2.12 -1.31
CA GLN A 72 -15.69 -3.36 -2.01
C GLN A 72 -14.45 -3.92 -2.70
N LEU A 73 -13.70 -3.08 -3.41
CA LEU A 73 -12.43 -3.49 -4.01
C LEU A 73 -11.41 -3.90 -2.96
N GLU A 74 -11.28 -3.16 -1.86
CA GLU A 74 -10.34 -3.52 -0.78
C GLU A 74 -10.63 -4.92 -0.22
N LEU A 75 -11.91 -5.23 0.05
CA LEU A 75 -12.30 -6.56 0.53
C LEU A 75 -12.12 -7.65 -0.53
N GLN A 76 -12.40 -7.36 -1.80
CA GLN A 76 -12.15 -8.29 -2.91
C GLN A 76 -10.67 -8.62 -3.03
N VAL A 77 -9.79 -7.61 -2.99
CA VAL A 77 -8.33 -7.79 -3.04
C VAL A 77 -7.85 -8.57 -1.83
N ARG A 78 -8.35 -8.27 -0.63
CA ARG A 78 -8.07 -9.07 0.57
C ARG A 78 -8.42 -10.54 0.37
N GLY A 79 -9.57 -10.84 -0.25
CA GLY A 79 -9.97 -12.21 -0.56
C GLY A 79 -9.05 -12.87 -1.59
N ALA A 80 -8.63 -12.11 -2.62
CA ALA A 80 -7.75 -12.60 -3.67
C ALA A 80 -6.31 -12.86 -3.19
N LEU A 81 -5.80 -12.07 -2.25
CA LEU A 81 -4.48 -12.27 -1.63
C LEU A 81 -4.42 -13.54 -0.79
N GLY A 82 -5.56 -13.99 -0.25
CA GLY A 82 -5.65 -15.24 0.51
C GLY A 82 -4.55 -15.38 1.58
N ASP A 83 -3.78 -16.46 1.45
CA ASP A 83 -2.65 -16.80 2.34
C ASP A 83 -1.27 -16.41 1.76
N ASP A 84 -1.22 -15.80 0.57
CA ASP A 84 0.04 -15.41 -0.08
C ASP A 84 0.74 -14.25 0.64
N LEU A 85 -0.04 -13.38 1.30
CA LEU A 85 0.47 -12.28 2.12
C LEU A 85 -0.16 -12.29 3.52
N ARG A 86 0.61 -11.81 4.51
CA ARG A 86 0.12 -11.61 5.88
C ARG A 86 -0.81 -10.39 5.93
N VAL A 87 -2.10 -10.58 5.65
CA VAL A 87 -3.08 -9.49 5.66
C VAL A 87 -3.42 -9.05 7.09
N GLU A 88 -3.55 -7.74 7.29
CA GLU A 88 -3.99 -7.11 8.54
C GLU A 88 -5.46 -7.44 8.82
N LYS A 89 -5.70 -8.10 9.96
CA LYS A 89 -7.04 -8.56 10.38
C LYS A 89 -7.85 -7.46 11.06
N ASP A 90 -7.18 -6.51 11.71
CA ASP A 90 -7.83 -5.39 12.39
C ASP A 90 -8.09 -4.25 11.41
N LEU A 91 -9.34 -4.13 10.94
CA LEU A 91 -9.76 -3.09 10.00
C LEU A 91 -9.59 -1.67 10.56
N SER A 92 -9.52 -1.48 11.88
CA SER A 92 -9.25 -0.16 12.47
C SER A 92 -7.82 0.32 12.21
N ARG A 93 -6.93 -0.60 11.80
CA ARG A 93 -5.55 -0.32 11.40
C ARG A 93 -5.38 -0.05 9.91
N TRP A 94 -6.47 -0.13 9.15
CA TRP A 94 -6.46 0.21 7.73
C TRP A 94 -6.61 1.72 7.61
N PHE A 95 -5.51 2.41 7.96
CA PHE A 95 -5.45 3.86 7.92
C PHE A 95 -5.53 4.32 6.46
N PRO A 96 -6.42 5.26 6.14
CA PRO A 96 -6.41 5.86 4.83
C PRO A 96 -5.12 6.65 4.62
N VAL A 97 -4.52 6.47 3.45
CA VAL A 97 -3.24 7.05 3.04
C VAL A 97 -3.48 7.97 1.84
N TRP A 98 -4.26 9.02 2.09
CA TRP A 98 -4.62 10.02 1.09
C TRP A 98 -3.39 10.79 0.60
N GLY A 99 -3.39 11.16 -0.68
CA GLY A 99 -2.31 11.96 -1.28
C GLY A 99 -0.98 11.21 -1.42
N ALA A 100 -0.95 9.89 -1.21
CA ALA A 100 0.23 9.09 -1.50
C ALA A 100 0.59 9.23 -3.00
N PRO A 101 1.85 9.57 -3.35
CA PRO A 101 2.26 9.73 -4.74
C PRO A 101 1.96 8.46 -5.56
N GLY A 102 1.25 8.62 -6.67
CA GLY A 102 0.90 7.51 -7.55
C GLY A 102 -0.43 6.83 -7.26
N LEU A 103 -1.20 7.26 -6.25
CA LEU A 103 -2.60 6.88 -6.04
C LEU A 103 -3.58 7.87 -6.64
#